data_AF-A0A350JH60-F1
#
_entry.id   AF-A0A350JH60-F1
#
_cell.length_a   1.000
_cell.length_b   1.000
_cell.length_c   1.000
_cell.angle_alpha   90.00
_cell.angle_beta   90.00
_cell.angle_gamma   90.00
#
_symmetry.space_group_name_H-M   'P 1'
#
loop_
_entity.id
_entity.type
_entity.pdbx_description
1 polymer ?
#
loop_
_entity_poly.entity_id
_entity_poly.type
_entity_poly.pdbx_seq_one_letter_code
_entity_poly.pdbx_strand_id
1 'polypeptide(L)' 'MPPVQDIIDYENGDMEWPRVIEMFQGLINTGYAWSLQGAYGRMAQSLIDDGYCTYPEQEVKTR' A
#
# COMPACT_ATOMS: atom_id res chain seq x y z
N MET A 1 3.66 -4.67 7.58
CA MET A 1 2.47 -5.41 7.11
C MET A 1 1.28 -4.84 7.86
N PRO A 2 0.23 -4.36 7.18
CA PRO A 2 -0.98 -3.93 7.87
C PRO A 2 -1.62 -5.10 8.62
N PRO A 3 -2.29 -4.86 9.75
CA PRO A 3 -3.17 -5.85 10.38
C PRO A 3 -4.14 -6.46 9.37
N VAL A 4 -4.44 -7.76 9.49
CA VAL A 4 -5.45 -8.44 8.65
C VAL A 4 -6.81 -7.73 8.70
N GLN A 5 -7.14 -7.09 9.82
CA GLN A 5 -8.35 -6.29 9.98
C GLN A 5 -8.42 -5.12 8.99
N ASP A 6 -7.29 -4.47 8.67
CA ASP A 6 -7.25 -3.34 7.74
C ASP A 6 -7.63 -3.81 6.32
N ILE A 7 -7.17 -5.00 5.92
CA ILE A 7 -7.52 -5.58 4.62
C ILE A 7 -9.03 -5.84 4.54
N ILE A 8 -9.61 -6.39 5.62
CA ILE A 8 -11.05 -6.67 5.70
C ILE A 8 -11.87 -5.38 5.65
N ASP A 9 -11.49 -4.37 6.43
CA ASP A 9 -12.18 -3.08 6.47
C ASP A 9 -12.13 -2.39 5.10
N TYR A 10 -10.99 -2.45 4.41
CA TYR A 10 -10.84 -1.91 3.05
C TYR A 10 -11.74 -2.64 2.04
N GLU A 11 -11.77 -3.98 2.07
CA GLU A 11 -12.59 -4.76 1.14
C GLU A 11 -14.10 -4.60 1.37
N ASN A 12 -14.51 -4.36 2.62
CA ASN A 12 -15.90 -4.07 2.96
C ASN A 12 -16.31 -2.63 2.65
N GLY A 13 -15.36 -1.74 2.35
CA GLY A 13 -15.61 -0.31 2.15
C GLY A 13 -15.81 0.48 3.45
N ASP A 14 -15.46 -0.12 4.59
CA ASP A 14 -15.60 0.45 5.94
C ASP A 14 -14.32 1.20 6.38
N MET A 15 -13.52 1.68 5.42
CA MET A 15 -12.26 2.36 5.67
C MET A 15 -12.25 3.78 5.12
N GLU A 16 -11.99 4.74 6.01
CA GLU A 16 -11.82 6.15 5.66
C GLU A 16 -10.54 6.38 4.84
N TRP A 17 -10.60 7.36 3.94
CA TRP A 17 -9.54 7.64 2.96
C TRP A 17 -8.12 7.79 3.53
N PRO A 18 -7.90 8.52 4.65
CA PRO A 18 -6.55 8.62 5.23
C PRO A 18 -5.98 7.26 5.66
N ARG A 19 -6.82 6.37 6.20
CA ARG A 19 -6.40 5.02 6.64
C ARG A 19 -6.11 4.11 5.44
N VAL A 20 -6.82 4.30 4.33
CA VAL A 20 -6.52 3.61 3.06
C VAL A 20 -5.09 3.95 2.61
N ILE A 21 -4.72 5.24 2.61
CA ILE A 21 -3.38 5.68 2.22
C ILE A 21 -2.31 5.06 3.13
N GLU A 22 -2.50 5.12 4.46
CA GLU A 22 -1.56 4.52 5.42
C GLU A 22 -1.38 3.02 5.22
N MET A 23 -2.49 2.29 5.02
CA MET A 23 -2.47 0.86 4.75
C MET A 23 -1.66 0.56 3.47
N PHE A 24 -1.96 1.26 2.37
CA PHE A 24 -1.27 1.06 1.09
C PHE A 24 0.21 1.45 1.15
N GLN A 25 0.57 2.55 1.81
CA GLN A 25 1.96 2.92 2.01
C GLN A 25 2.73 1.81 2.77
N GLY A 26 2.11 1.23 3.80
CA GLY A 26 2.69 0.08 4.51
C GLY A 26 2.88 -1.15 3.63
N LEU A 27 1.92 -1.45 2.75
CA LEU A 27 2.00 -2.55 1.77
C LEU A 27 3.08 -2.29 0.71
N ILE A 28 3.24 -1.05 0.25
CA ILE A 28 4.25 -0.64 -0.72
C ILE A 28 5.64 -0.75 -0.10
N ASN A 29 5.82 -0.23 1.11
CA ASN A 29 7.11 -0.24 1.83
C ASN A 29 7.63 -1.65 2.08
N THR A 30 6.73 -2.60 2.32
CA THR A 30 7.07 -4.01 2.56
C THR A 30 7.09 -4.86 1.30
N GLY A 31 6.68 -4.32 0.15
CA GLY A 31 6.55 -5.03 -1.12
C GLY A 31 5.34 -5.97 -1.21
N TYR A 32 4.51 -6.06 -0.18
CA TYR A 32 3.32 -6.90 -0.18
C TYR A 32 2.27 -6.40 -1.18
N ALA A 33 2.19 -5.10 -1.46
CA ALA A 33 1.30 -4.55 -2.48
C ALA A 33 1.46 -5.23 -3.85
N TRP A 34 2.67 -5.71 -4.15
CA TRP A 34 3.04 -6.36 -5.41
C TRP A 34 2.98 -7.89 -5.36
N SER A 35 2.91 -8.46 -4.15
CA SER A 35 2.82 -9.90 -3.92
C SER A 35 1.38 -10.36 -3.73
N LEU A 36 0.48 -9.46 -3.33
CA LEU A 36 -0.94 -9.75 -3.17
C LEU A 36 -1.64 -9.87 -4.53
N GLN A 37 -2.40 -10.95 -4.69
CA GLN A 37 -3.22 -11.19 -5.87
C GLN A 37 -4.38 -10.18 -5.98
N GLY A 38 -4.88 -9.94 -7.20
CA GLY A 38 -6.07 -9.14 -7.44
C GLY A 38 -5.78 -7.68 -7.86
N ALA A 39 -6.43 -6.73 -7.19
CA ALA A 39 -6.40 -5.30 -7.55
C ALA A 39 -5.40 -4.45 -6.72
N TYR A 40 -4.76 -5.03 -5.70
CA TYR A 40 -3.88 -4.30 -4.78
C TYR A 40 -2.70 -3.63 -5.47
N GLY A 41 -2.00 -4.32 -6.37
CA GLY A 41 -0.88 -3.71 -7.11
C GLY A 41 -1.31 -2.55 -8.01
N ARG A 42 -2.47 -2.66 -8.68
CA ARG A 42 -3.00 -1.55 -9.51
C ARG A 42 -3.41 -0.35 -8.67
N MET A 43 -4.04 -0.60 -7.52
CA MET A 43 -4.41 0.46 -6.58
C MET A 43 -3.18 1.14 -6.00
N ALA A 44 -2.18 0.37 -5.57
CA ALA A 44 -0.90 0.91 -5.09
C ALA A 44 -0.22 1.78 -6.15
N GLN A 45 -0.21 1.35 -7.41
CA GLN A 45 0.33 2.16 -8.51
C GLN A 45 -0.46 3.46 -8.71
N SER A 46 -1.80 3.40 -8.74
CA SER A 46 -2.65 4.60 -8.87
C SER A 46 -2.39 5.61 -7.75
N LEU A 47 -2.28 5.14 -6.50
CA LEU A 47 -1.99 6.00 -5.35
C LEU A 47 -0.61 6.65 -5.43
N ILE A 48 0.37 5.99 -6.03
CA ILE A 48 1.69 6.57 -6.28
C ILE A 48 1.60 7.61 -7.40
N ASP A 49 0.92 7.29 -8.49
CA ASP A 49 0.77 8.18 -9.65
C ASP A 49 0.02 9.47 -9.26
N ASP A 50 -0.98 9.35 -8.37
CA ASP A 50 -1.75 10.47 -7.82
C ASP A 50 -1.00 11.24 -6.70
N GLY A 51 0.16 10.74 -6.26
CA GLY A 51 1.01 11.39 -5.25
C GLY A 51 0.57 11.18 -3.78
N TYR A 52 -0.35 10.25 -3.51
CA TYR A 52 -0.76 9.89 -2.15
C TYR A 52 0.24 8.94 -1.47
N CYS A 53 0.93 8.09 -2.25
CA CYS A 53 1.93 7.15 -1.78
C CYS A 53 3.26 7.33 -2.51
N THR A 54 4.34 6.77 -1.95
CA THR A 54 5.66 6.75 -2.58
C THR A 54 6.25 5.35 -2.61
N TYR A 55 7.14 5.09 -3.58
CA TYR A 55 7.98 3.90 -3.55
C TYR A 55 8.88 3.91 -2.30
N PRO A 56 9.23 2.73 -1.75
CA PRO A 56 10.18 2.66 -0.66
C PRO A 56 11.51 3.30 -1.08
N GLU A 57 12.07 4.12 -0.19
CA GLU A 57 13.43 4.62 -0.38
C GLU A 57 14.36 3.42 -0.49
N GLN A 58 15.00 3.28 -1.66
CA GLN A 58 16.05 2.31 -1.84
C GLN A 58 17.19 2.75 -0.93
N GLU A 59 17.47 2.03 0.16
CA GLU A 59 18.73 2.22 0.87
C GLU A 59 19.86 2.02 -0.14
N VAL A 60 20.49 3.12 -0.54
CA VAL A 60 21.66 3.10 -1.38
C VAL A 60 22.74 2.38 -0.59
N LYS A 61 22.94 1.09 -0.89
CA LYS A 61 24.09 0.34 -0.41
C LYS A 61 25.33 0.93 -1.09
N THR A 62 25.92 1.94 -0.46
CA THR A 62 27.27 2.42 -0.78
C THR A 62 28.20 1.21 -0.64
N ARG A 63 28.73 0.74 -1.77
CA ARG A 63 29.75 -0.30 -1.84
C ARG A 63 31.08 0.18 -1.29
#